data_AF-A0AAP6RKH4-F1
#
_entry.id   AF-A0AAP6RKH4-F1
#
_cell.length_a   1.000
_cell.length_b   1.000
_cell.length_c   1.000
_cell.angle_alpha   90.00
_cell.angle_beta   90.00
_cell.angle_gamma   90.00
#
_symmetry.space_group_name_H-M   'P 1'
#
loop_
_entity.id
_entity.type
_entity.pdbx_description
1 polymer ?
#
loop_
_entity_poly.entity_id
_entity_poly.type
_entity_poly.pdbx_seq_one_letter_code
_entity_poly.pdbx_strand_id
1 'polypeptide(L)'
;MIPVIFKPGEKDFSTNGLGRLVDATRCEITEEANGKYELEMDYPAISRFSDYFENGYQIKAKPNDLEEYHIFEIKQTFKDTFTNSIVIYAQSRTYKLGNRQVRLVTVDNRNGAEAMKLIEQNMDEPCDIKLYSDINTASSTTFEARNVLNCIAGEQGSLLQYWGGEIKREPFKLSLLRRRGRDNVGTVRYGKDLKGLTIKFDWQSIVTKVLPFAELQSGADGTSQRIYGNAVKSEY
;
A
#
# COMPACT_ATOMS: atom_id res chain seq x y z
N MET A 1 -18.15 -12.13 -9.21
CA MET A 1 -18.39 -11.27 -8.03
C MET A 1 -19.16 -10.04 -8.50
N ILE A 2 -20.08 -9.50 -7.70
CA ILE A 2 -20.83 -8.29 -8.05
C ILE A 2 -20.45 -7.19 -7.04
N PRO A 3 -19.74 -6.13 -7.46
CA PRO A 3 -19.38 -5.03 -6.57
C PRO A 3 -20.60 -4.26 -6.06
N VAL A 4 -20.46 -3.58 -4.93
CA VAL A 4 -21.53 -2.81 -4.29
C VAL A 4 -21.04 -1.39 -4.00
N ILE A 5 -21.84 -0.38 -4.38
CA ILE A 5 -21.48 1.02 -4.23
C ILE A 5 -22.08 1.64 -2.96
N PHE A 6 -21.31 2.47 -2.29
CA PHE A 6 -21.62 3.13 -1.03
C PHE A 6 -21.27 4.61 -1.11
N LYS A 7 -21.98 5.42 -0.31
CA LYS A 7 -21.75 6.85 -0.20
C LYS A 7 -20.36 7.18 0.37
N PRO A 8 -19.85 8.39 0.12
CA PRO A 8 -18.66 8.88 0.79
C PRO A 8 -18.78 8.81 2.31
N GLY A 9 -17.70 8.41 2.96
CA GLY A 9 -17.63 8.34 4.43
C GLY A 9 -18.40 7.20 5.09
N GLU A 10 -19.11 6.34 4.34
CA GLU A 10 -19.77 5.15 4.89
C GLU A 10 -18.78 4.28 5.68
N LYS A 11 -19.23 3.74 6.82
CA LYS A 11 -18.44 2.88 7.72
C LYS A 11 -19.09 1.52 7.94
N ASP A 12 -20.37 1.37 7.62
CA ASP A 12 -21.08 0.09 7.68
C ASP A 12 -21.26 -0.48 6.27
N PHE A 13 -20.65 -1.65 6.05
CA PHE A 13 -20.68 -2.37 4.77
C PHE A 13 -21.43 -3.70 4.87
N SER A 14 -22.27 -3.86 5.90
CA SER A 14 -23.14 -5.04 6.07
C SER A 14 -24.34 -5.05 5.12
N THR A 15 -24.74 -3.87 4.62
CA THR A 15 -25.90 -3.69 3.73
C THR A 15 -25.50 -3.67 2.25
N ASN A 16 -26.49 -3.54 1.37
CA ASN A 16 -26.27 -3.33 -0.07
C ASN A 16 -25.94 -1.87 -0.46
N GLY A 17 -25.75 -0.98 0.53
CA GLY A 17 -25.41 0.41 0.27
C GLY A 17 -26.41 1.10 -0.66
N LEU A 18 -25.87 1.79 -1.66
CA LEU A 18 -26.63 2.47 -2.71
C LEU A 18 -27.08 1.51 -3.82
N GLY A 19 -26.45 0.34 -3.93
CA GLY A 19 -26.86 -0.71 -4.84
C GLY A 19 -25.73 -1.61 -5.33
N ARG A 20 -26.14 -2.70 -5.98
CA ARG A 20 -25.23 -3.69 -6.58
C ARG A 20 -24.95 -3.30 -8.04
N LEU A 21 -23.68 -3.22 -8.39
CA LEU A 21 -23.16 -2.87 -9.71
C LEU A 21 -23.20 -4.09 -10.63
N VAL A 22 -24.42 -4.54 -10.95
CA VAL A 22 -24.68 -5.76 -11.74
C VAL A 22 -24.28 -5.63 -13.21
N ASP A 23 -24.24 -4.41 -13.74
CA ASP A 23 -23.94 -4.15 -15.16
C ASP A 23 -22.44 -3.90 -15.40
N ALA A 24 -21.58 -4.15 -14.40
CA ALA A 24 -20.14 -4.01 -14.55
C ALA A 24 -19.62 -5.03 -15.58
N THR A 25 -18.99 -4.53 -16.64
CA THR A 25 -18.47 -5.38 -17.73
C THR A 25 -17.09 -5.92 -17.42
N ARG A 26 -16.28 -5.18 -16.65
CA ARG A 26 -14.97 -5.59 -16.13
C ARG A 26 -14.80 -5.03 -14.73
N CYS A 27 -14.19 -5.81 -13.84
CA CYS A 27 -13.79 -5.35 -12.50
C CYS A 27 -12.53 -6.13 -12.11
N GLU A 28 -11.40 -5.44 -12.15
CA GLU A 28 -10.08 -6.00 -11.87
C GLU A 28 -9.50 -5.35 -10.63
N ILE A 29 -8.91 -6.19 -9.77
CA ILE A 29 -8.27 -5.74 -8.54
C ILE A 29 -6.79 -6.11 -8.63
N THR A 30 -5.93 -5.12 -8.48
CA THR A 30 -4.48 -5.29 -8.53
C THR A 30 -3.90 -5.04 -7.14
N GLU A 31 -3.15 -6.02 -6.63
CA GLU A 31 -2.41 -5.91 -5.38
C GLU A 31 -0.91 -6.19 -5.62
N GLU A 32 -0.06 -5.26 -5.20
CA GLU A 32 1.39 -5.39 -5.25
C GLU A 32 1.97 -5.50 -3.83
N ALA A 33 2.96 -6.38 -3.64
CA ALA A 33 3.64 -6.54 -2.35
C ALA A 33 4.30 -5.23 -1.92
N ASN A 34 3.95 -4.75 -0.71
CA ASN A 34 4.35 -3.44 -0.18
C ASN A 34 4.01 -2.24 -1.09
N GLY A 35 3.23 -2.46 -2.15
CA GLY A 35 2.93 -1.49 -3.19
C GLY A 35 1.47 -1.10 -3.18
N LYS A 36 0.91 -0.98 -4.39
CA LYS A 36 -0.46 -0.50 -4.59
C LYS A 36 -1.53 -1.56 -4.33
N TYR A 37 -2.72 -1.09 -3.98
CA TYR A 37 -3.91 -1.94 -3.91
C TYR A 37 -5.11 -1.18 -4.47
N GLU A 38 -5.45 -1.49 -5.71
CA GLU A 38 -6.32 -0.67 -6.56
C GLU A 38 -7.35 -1.54 -7.28
N LEU A 39 -8.47 -0.91 -7.62
CA LEU A 39 -9.57 -1.48 -8.38
C LEU A 39 -9.78 -0.65 -9.64
N GLU A 40 -9.88 -1.33 -10.77
CA GLU A 40 -10.26 -0.76 -12.07
C GLU A 40 -11.53 -1.45 -12.54
N MET A 41 -12.54 -0.66 -12.90
CA MET A 41 -13.85 -1.20 -13.28
C MET A 41 -14.43 -0.46 -14.47
N ASP A 42 -14.93 -1.21 -15.44
CA ASP A 42 -15.67 -0.69 -16.58
C ASP A 42 -17.17 -0.84 -16.32
N TYR A 43 -17.92 0.24 -16.51
CA TYR A 43 -19.36 0.28 -16.29
C TYR A 43 -20.06 1.06 -17.41
N PRO A 44 -21.36 0.82 -17.70
CA PRO A 44 -22.14 1.68 -18.59
C PRO A 44 -22.22 3.13 -18.09
N ALA A 45 -21.89 4.09 -18.96
CA ALA A 45 -21.87 5.52 -18.62
C ALA A 45 -23.26 6.09 -18.31
N ILE A 46 -24.32 5.51 -18.90
CA ILE A 46 -25.72 5.82 -18.61
C ILE A 46 -26.32 4.64 -17.85
N SER A 47 -26.49 4.81 -16.55
CA SER A 47 -27.10 3.83 -15.66
C SER A 47 -27.77 4.54 -14.47
N ARG A 48 -28.53 3.80 -13.67
CA ARG A 48 -29.09 4.31 -12.41
C ARG A 48 -28.04 4.72 -11.36
N PHE A 49 -26.78 4.38 -11.57
CA PHE A 49 -25.68 4.63 -10.64
C PHE A 49 -24.70 5.70 -11.17
N SER A 50 -24.95 6.30 -12.33
CA SER A 50 -24.04 7.24 -12.98
C SER A 50 -23.66 8.42 -12.08
N ASP A 51 -24.60 8.90 -11.26
CA ASP A 51 -24.39 10.02 -10.32
C ASP A 51 -23.54 9.62 -9.10
N TYR A 52 -23.23 8.33 -8.92
CA TYR A 52 -22.42 7.83 -7.80
C TYR A 52 -20.97 7.53 -8.21
N PHE A 53 -20.63 7.64 -9.50
CA PHE A 53 -19.27 7.45 -9.98
C PHE A 53 -18.46 8.75 -9.85
N GLU A 54 -18.34 9.22 -8.61
CA GLU A 54 -17.62 10.44 -8.26
C GLU A 54 -16.56 10.16 -7.18
N ASN A 55 -15.58 11.07 -7.08
CA ASN A 55 -14.52 10.96 -6.08
C ASN A 55 -15.09 10.86 -4.65
N GLY A 56 -14.57 9.91 -3.87
CA GLY A 56 -14.97 9.68 -2.49
C GLY A 56 -16.08 8.63 -2.31
N TYR A 57 -16.84 8.29 -3.34
CA TYR A 57 -17.73 7.11 -3.29
C TYR A 57 -16.91 5.83 -3.14
N GLN A 58 -17.51 4.80 -2.56
CA GLN A 58 -16.79 3.61 -2.14
C GLN A 58 -17.39 2.35 -2.77
N ILE A 59 -16.53 1.45 -3.24
CA ILE A 59 -16.87 0.18 -3.86
C ILE A 59 -16.40 -0.94 -2.94
N LYS A 60 -17.34 -1.78 -2.51
CA LYS A 60 -17.07 -3.05 -1.84
C LYS A 60 -16.96 -4.15 -2.89
N ALA A 61 -15.84 -4.88 -2.88
CA ALA A 61 -15.57 -5.97 -3.82
C ALA A 61 -14.79 -7.10 -3.14
N LYS A 62 -14.90 -8.34 -3.63
CA LYS A 62 -14.15 -9.51 -3.15
C LYS A 62 -12.81 -9.63 -3.89
N PRO A 63 -11.66 -9.27 -3.31
CA PRO A 63 -10.43 -9.12 -4.09
C PRO A 63 -9.84 -10.42 -4.62
N ASN A 64 -9.97 -11.52 -3.88
CA ASN A 64 -9.48 -12.84 -4.25
C ASN A 64 -10.31 -13.93 -3.55
N ASP A 65 -10.01 -15.20 -3.81
CA ASP A 65 -10.80 -16.31 -3.26
C ASP A 65 -10.68 -16.47 -1.73
N LEU A 66 -9.60 -15.98 -1.12
CA LEU A 66 -9.28 -16.13 0.29
C LEU A 66 -9.89 -15.04 1.16
N GLU A 67 -9.95 -13.80 0.66
CA GLU A 67 -10.48 -12.66 1.38
C GLU A 67 -11.98 -12.48 1.12
N GLU A 68 -12.73 -12.06 2.15
CA GLU A 68 -14.18 -11.92 2.04
C GLU A 68 -14.56 -10.69 1.22
N TYR A 69 -13.99 -9.53 1.56
CA TYR A 69 -14.15 -8.28 0.83
C TYR A 69 -13.03 -7.29 1.16
N HIS A 70 -12.90 -6.29 0.28
CA HIS A 70 -12.15 -5.08 0.51
C HIS A 70 -12.97 -3.85 0.07
N ILE A 71 -12.54 -2.67 0.50
CA ILE A 71 -13.21 -1.40 0.17
C ILE A 71 -12.25 -0.53 -0.61
N PHE A 72 -12.70 -0.04 -1.76
CA PHE A 72 -11.96 0.86 -2.64
C PHE A 72 -12.70 2.19 -2.75
N GLU A 73 -12.02 3.30 -2.52
CA GLU A 73 -12.56 4.64 -2.71
C GLU A 73 -12.25 5.13 -4.13
N ILE A 74 -13.28 5.54 -4.86
CA ILE A 74 -13.16 6.10 -6.21
C ILE A 74 -12.32 7.37 -6.14
N LYS A 75 -11.31 7.44 -7.01
CA LYS A 75 -10.42 8.60 -7.13
C LYS A 75 -10.53 9.27 -8.48
N GLN A 76 -10.70 8.48 -9.53
CA GLN A 76 -10.73 8.98 -10.90
C GLN A 76 -11.72 8.19 -11.73
N THR A 77 -12.31 8.86 -12.71
CA THR A 77 -13.23 8.24 -13.66
C THR A 77 -12.99 8.81 -15.04
N PHE A 78 -13.07 7.97 -16.07
CA PHE A 78 -12.94 8.37 -17.46
C PHE A 78 -14.19 7.94 -18.21
N LYS A 79 -14.95 8.91 -18.71
CA LYS A 79 -16.18 8.66 -19.45
C LYS A 79 -15.91 8.73 -20.95
N ASP A 80 -16.24 7.67 -21.65
CA ASP A 80 -16.26 7.62 -23.11
C ASP A 80 -17.71 7.68 -23.60
N THR A 81 -18.08 8.82 -24.20
CA THR A 81 -19.42 9.04 -24.75
C THR A 81 -19.67 8.30 -26.05
N PHE A 82 -18.63 7.88 -26.79
CA PHE A 82 -18.79 7.13 -28.03
C PHE A 82 -19.16 5.67 -27.76
N THR A 83 -18.47 5.03 -26.82
CA THR A 83 -18.76 3.66 -26.39
C THR A 83 -19.82 3.57 -25.30
N ASN A 84 -20.29 4.71 -24.78
CA ASN A 84 -21.19 4.80 -23.63
C ASN A 84 -20.66 4.02 -22.40
N SER A 85 -19.36 4.16 -22.13
CA SER A 85 -18.67 3.48 -21.03
C SER A 85 -18.01 4.47 -20.07
N ILE A 86 -17.85 4.06 -18.82
CA ILE A 86 -17.10 4.77 -17.81
C ILE A 86 -16.10 3.81 -17.17
N VAL A 87 -14.83 4.20 -17.17
CA VAL A 87 -13.75 3.50 -16.46
C VAL A 87 -13.59 4.16 -15.10
N ILE A 88 -13.63 3.36 -14.05
CA ILE A 88 -13.57 3.80 -12.65
C ILE A 88 -12.28 3.28 -12.03
N TYR A 89 -11.46 4.20 -11.55
CA TYR A 89 -10.24 3.91 -10.81
C TYR A 89 -10.45 4.22 -9.33
N ALA A 90 -10.26 3.20 -8.50
CA ALA A 90 -10.45 3.29 -7.07
C ALA A 90 -9.24 2.71 -6.32
N GLN A 91 -8.92 3.28 -5.17
CA GLN A 91 -7.79 2.86 -4.34
C GLN A 91 -8.28 2.31 -3.02
N SER A 92 -7.54 1.38 -2.41
CA SER A 92 -7.86 0.84 -1.08
C SER A 92 -8.22 1.95 -0.09
N ARG A 93 -9.29 1.78 0.68
CA ARG A 93 -9.72 2.74 1.72
C ARG A 93 -8.58 3.08 2.70
N THR A 94 -7.64 2.16 2.93
CA THR A 94 -6.45 2.40 3.76
C THR A 94 -5.61 3.59 3.32
N TYR A 95 -5.70 4.03 2.05
CA TYR A 95 -5.02 5.23 1.56
C TYR A 95 -5.52 6.53 2.24
N LYS A 96 -6.65 6.50 2.95
CA LYS A 96 -7.09 7.62 3.82
C LYS A 96 -6.07 7.97 4.91
N LEU A 97 -5.24 7.02 5.34
CA LEU A 97 -4.11 7.31 6.23
C LEU A 97 -3.14 8.32 5.59
N GLY A 98 -3.08 8.38 4.26
CA GLY A 98 -2.34 9.37 3.50
C GLY A 98 -2.92 10.79 3.59
N ASN A 99 -4.09 10.98 4.19
CA ASN A 99 -4.64 12.30 4.49
C ASN A 99 -4.39 12.69 5.95
N ARG A 100 -3.60 11.90 6.70
CA ARG A 100 -3.25 12.15 8.09
C ARG A 100 -1.77 12.36 8.25
N GLN A 101 -1.42 13.17 9.25
CA GLN A 101 -0.06 13.54 9.54
C GLN A 101 0.22 13.38 11.03
N VAL A 102 1.47 13.07 11.36
CA VAL A 102 1.96 13.12 12.73
C VAL A 102 2.76 14.40 12.92
N ARG A 103 2.53 15.10 14.04
CA ARG A 103 3.29 16.32 14.35
C ARG A 103 4.72 15.99 14.78
N LEU A 104 4.85 15.18 15.83
CA LEU A 104 6.13 14.65 16.31
C LEU A 104 5.87 13.28 16.94
N VAL A 105 6.57 12.26 16.47
CA VAL A 105 6.59 10.92 17.05
C VAL A 105 8.03 10.47 17.16
N THR A 106 8.50 10.25 18.39
CA THR A 106 9.79 9.64 18.65
C THR A 106 9.55 8.21 19.11
N VAL A 107 10.08 7.27 18.32
CA VAL A 107 10.12 5.85 18.64
C VAL A 107 11.54 5.54 19.10
N ASP A 108 11.71 5.10 20.33
CA ASP A 108 13.02 4.76 20.88
C ASP A 108 13.06 3.33 21.42
N ASN A 109 13.83 2.48 20.72
CA ASN A 109 14.02 1.06 21.00
C ASN A 109 12.70 0.32 21.24
N ARG A 110 11.75 0.48 20.32
CA ARG A 110 10.41 -0.11 20.39
C ARG A 110 10.16 -1.08 19.26
N ASN A 111 9.30 -2.06 19.53
CA ASN A 111 8.89 -3.02 18.50
C ASN A 111 7.88 -2.42 17.51
N GLY A 112 7.56 -3.14 16.43
CA GLY A 112 6.67 -2.63 15.38
C GLY A 112 5.26 -2.32 15.87
N ALA A 113 4.75 -3.10 16.84
CA ALA A 113 3.43 -2.89 17.41
C ALA A 113 3.36 -1.60 18.24
N GLU A 114 4.36 -1.36 19.08
CA GLU A 114 4.52 -0.14 19.86
C GLU A 114 4.71 1.09 18.95
N ALA A 115 5.52 0.97 17.90
CA ALA A 115 5.74 2.04 16.92
C ALA A 115 4.43 2.42 16.19
N MET A 116 3.68 1.44 15.68
CA MET A 116 2.38 1.67 15.04
C MET A 116 1.38 2.34 15.99
N LYS A 117 1.37 1.93 17.26
CA LYS A 117 0.51 2.52 18.30
C LYS A 117 0.87 3.98 18.58
N LEU A 118 2.17 4.30 18.65
CA LEU A 118 2.63 5.69 18.83
C LEU A 118 2.21 6.57 17.65
N ILE A 119 2.30 6.07 16.42
CA ILE A 119 1.81 6.78 15.23
C ILE A 119 0.30 7.01 15.32
N GLU A 120 -0.48 5.98 15.66
CA GLU A 120 -1.94 6.09 15.77
C GLU A 120 -2.39 7.11 16.84
N GLN A 121 -1.67 7.19 17.96
CA GLN A 121 -1.98 8.12 19.05
C GLN A 121 -1.62 9.59 18.76
N ASN A 122 -0.72 9.84 17.82
CA ASN A 122 -0.17 11.16 17.53
C ASN A 122 -0.55 11.67 16.13
N MET A 123 -1.58 11.09 15.52
CA MET A 123 -2.19 11.65 14.32
C MET A 123 -2.84 13.00 14.64
N ASP A 124 -2.79 13.91 13.68
CA ASP A 124 -3.46 15.21 13.67
C ASP A 124 -4.97 15.09 13.88
N GLU A 125 -5.59 14.07 13.28
CA GLU A 125 -7.02 13.78 13.43
C GLU A 125 -7.30 12.27 13.63
N PRO A 126 -8.44 11.89 14.25
CA PRO A 126 -8.82 10.49 14.44
C PRO A 126 -9.17 9.76 13.15
N CYS A 127 -8.52 8.64 12.84
CA CYS A 127 -8.78 7.81 11.66
C CYS A 127 -9.54 6.53 12.05
N ASP A 128 -10.39 6.03 11.15
CA ASP A 128 -11.12 4.76 11.34
C ASP A 128 -10.31 3.54 10.86
N ILE A 129 -9.16 3.76 10.22
CA ILE A 129 -8.23 2.69 9.85
C ILE A 129 -7.26 2.45 11.02
N LYS A 130 -7.28 1.23 11.57
CA LYS A 130 -6.38 0.82 12.66
C LYS A 130 -5.00 0.45 12.16
N LEU A 131 -3.97 0.76 12.95
CA LEU A 131 -2.60 0.32 12.66
C LEU A 131 -2.27 -0.92 13.49
N TYR A 132 -1.59 -1.89 12.88
CA TYR A 132 -1.18 -3.12 13.55
C TYR A 132 0.20 -3.58 13.09
N SER A 133 0.92 -4.28 13.97
CA SER A 133 2.12 -5.02 13.60
C SER A 133 2.34 -6.20 14.55
N ASP A 134 2.97 -7.26 14.04
CA ASP A 134 3.45 -8.42 14.81
C ASP A 134 4.99 -8.51 14.86
N ILE A 135 5.68 -7.46 14.41
CA ILE A 135 7.14 -7.44 14.32
C ILE A 135 7.73 -7.16 15.70
N ASN A 136 8.49 -8.13 16.21
CA ASN A 136 9.17 -8.04 17.51
C ASN A 136 10.52 -7.32 17.46
N THR A 137 11.11 -7.13 16.27
CA THR A 137 12.35 -6.35 16.10
C THR A 137 12.18 -4.97 16.71
N ALA A 138 13.12 -4.55 17.55
CA ALA A 138 13.11 -3.20 18.11
C ALA A 138 14.00 -2.28 17.25
N SER A 139 13.54 -1.04 17.05
CA SER A 139 14.32 -0.01 16.38
C SER A 139 13.90 1.38 16.89
N SER A 140 14.60 2.41 16.42
CA SER A 140 14.34 3.80 16.76
C SER A 140 14.18 4.64 15.49
N THR A 141 13.25 5.59 15.53
CA THR A 141 13.05 6.59 14.45
C THR A 141 12.33 7.81 15.01
N THR A 142 12.45 8.94 14.32
CA THR A 142 11.68 10.14 14.65
C THR A 142 10.96 10.64 13.40
N PHE A 143 9.67 10.89 13.54
CA PHE A 143 8.84 11.48 12.50
C PHE A 143 8.39 12.86 12.96
N GLU A 144 8.62 13.87 12.13
CA GLU A 144 8.15 15.23 12.36
C GLU A 144 7.40 15.72 11.11
N ALA A 145 6.23 16.32 11.32
CA ALA A 145 5.35 16.85 10.27
C ALA A 145 5.23 15.90 9.05
N ARG A 146 4.95 14.62 9.32
CA ARG A 146 5.05 13.56 8.31
C ARG A 146 3.74 12.84 8.09
N ASN A 147 3.50 12.49 6.83
CA ASN A 147 2.37 11.65 6.42
C ASN A 147 2.39 10.27 7.09
N VAL A 148 1.25 9.77 7.57
CA VAL A 148 1.18 8.46 8.25
C VAL A 148 1.62 7.31 7.34
N LEU A 149 1.24 7.32 6.04
CA LEU A 149 1.71 6.29 5.12
C LEU A 149 3.23 6.36 4.94
N ASN A 150 3.82 7.55 4.81
CA ASN A 150 5.28 7.69 4.68
C ASN A 150 6.02 7.25 5.95
N CYS A 151 5.41 7.39 7.13
CA CYS A 151 5.95 6.81 8.36
C CYS A 151 6.00 5.28 8.31
N ILE A 152 5.03 4.64 7.67
CA ILE A 152 4.92 3.18 7.58
C ILE A 152 5.77 2.63 6.43
N ALA A 153 5.54 3.13 5.21
CA ALA A 153 6.23 2.74 4.00
C ALA A 153 6.17 3.88 2.99
N GLY A 154 7.33 4.46 2.66
CA GLY A 154 7.40 5.48 1.62
C GLY A 154 8.70 6.25 1.59
N GLU A 155 9.37 6.40 2.74
CA GLU A 155 10.56 7.24 2.85
C GLU A 155 11.62 6.66 3.79
N GLN A 156 12.78 7.33 3.79
CA GLN A 156 13.85 7.02 4.71
C GLN A 156 13.39 7.15 6.17
N GLY A 157 13.73 6.14 6.96
CA GLY A 157 13.37 6.04 8.38
C GLY A 157 11.97 5.51 8.65
N SER A 158 11.26 5.06 7.60
CA SER A 158 9.95 4.41 7.73
C SER A 158 10.04 3.07 8.46
N LEU A 159 8.90 2.63 9.01
CA LEU A 159 8.82 1.35 9.72
C LEU A 159 9.23 0.19 8.81
N LEU A 160 8.78 0.17 7.55
CA LEU A 160 9.15 -0.87 6.59
C LEU A 160 10.67 -0.95 6.38
N GLN A 161 11.39 0.17 6.42
CA GLN A 161 12.85 0.18 6.25
C GLN A 161 13.60 -0.34 7.48
N TYR A 162 13.19 0.06 8.68
CA TYR A 162 13.93 -0.23 9.91
C TYR A 162 13.48 -1.49 10.64
N TRP A 163 12.20 -1.83 10.56
CA TRP A 163 11.63 -3.05 11.13
C TRP A 163 11.50 -4.19 10.10
N GLY A 164 11.47 -3.84 8.80
CA GLY A 164 11.20 -4.80 7.73
C GLY A 164 9.72 -5.18 7.64
N GLY A 165 9.45 -6.30 6.98
CA GLY A 165 8.12 -6.92 6.91
C GLY A 165 7.35 -6.67 5.62
N GLU A 166 6.08 -7.04 5.68
CA GLU A 166 5.14 -7.08 4.56
C GLU A 166 3.85 -6.37 4.96
N ILE A 167 3.40 -5.44 4.13
CA ILE A 167 2.18 -4.68 4.34
C ILE A 167 0.97 -5.56 3.96
N LYS A 168 -0.01 -5.59 4.86
CA LYS A 168 -1.34 -6.14 4.60
C LYS A 168 -2.39 -5.06 4.79
N ARG A 169 -3.23 -4.89 3.78
CA ARG A 169 -4.34 -3.94 3.77
C ARG A 169 -5.64 -4.72 3.95
N GLU A 170 -6.37 -4.38 5.00
CA GLU A 170 -7.71 -4.88 5.30
C GLU A 170 -8.70 -3.70 5.29
N PRO A 171 -10.01 -3.94 5.18
CA PRO A 171 -11.02 -2.87 5.02
C PRO A 171 -10.90 -1.71 6.02
N PHE A 172 -10.54 -2.03 7.27
CA PHE A 172 -10.43 -1.07 8.39
C PHE A 172 -9.09 -1.15 9.13
N LYS A 173 -8.08 -1.78 8.53
CA LYS A 173 -6.80 -2.01 9.22
C LYS A 173 -5.64 -2.04 8.23
N LEU A 174 -4.54 -1.38 8.58
CA LEU A 174 -3.27 -1.46 7.88
C LEU A 174 -2.27 -2.15 8.81
N SER A 175 -1.78 -3.31 8.39
CA SER A 175 -0.86 -4.13 9.17
C SER A 175 0.53 -4.14 8.54
N LEU A 176 1.57 -4.03 9.36
CA LEU A 176 2.95 -4.34 8.98
C LEU A 176 3.34 -5.66 9.63
N LEU A 177 3.36 -6.73 8.84
CA LEU A 177 3.53 -8.10 9.32
C LEU A 177 4.95 -8.60 9.07
N ARG A 178 5.48 -9.47 9.93
CA ARG A 178 6.75 -10.16 9.66
C ARG A 178 6.68 -11.00 8.39
N ARG A 179 5.52 -11.63 8.16
CA ARG A 179 5.19 -12.42 6.97
C ARG A 179 3.68 -12.42 6.78
N ARG A 180 3.22 -11.93 5.62
CA ARG A 180 1.81 -11.95 5.22
C ARG A 180 1.40 -13.30 4.65
N GLY A 181 2.31 -13.91 3.88
CA GLY A 181 2.08 -15.20 3.23
C GLY A 181 2.11 -16.38 4.19
N ARG A 182 1.52 -17.50 3.76
CA ARG A 182 1.62 -18.81 4.41
C ARG A 182 2.25 -19.81 3.45
N ASP A 183 2.91 -20.83 4.00
CA ASP A 183 3.41 -21.95 3.21
C ASP A 183 2.23 -22.78 2.73
N ASN A 184 1.94 -22.70 1.43
CA ASN A 184 1.00 -23.59 0.77
C ASN A 184 1.81 -24.64 0.00
N VAL A 185 1.66 -25.91 0.34
CA VAL A 185 2.26 -27.00 -0.45
C VAL A 185 1.43 -27.16 -1.73
N GLY A 186 1.90 -26.58 -2.82
CA GLY A 186 1.29 -26.69 -4.15
C GLY A 186 2.37 -26.81 -5.22
N THR A 187 2.10 -27.58 -6.28
CA THR A 187 3.01 -27.67 -7.43
C THR A 187 2.33 -27.05 -8.63
N VAL A 188 2.82 -25.90 -9.10
CA VAL A 188 2.36 -25.29 -10.36
C VAL A 188 3.10 -25.95 -11.50
N ARG A 189 2.38 -26.54 -12.46
CA ARG A 189 2.97 -27.27 -13.60
C ARG A 189 2.45 -26.74 -14.93
N TYR A 190 3.37 -26.56 -15.88
CA TYR A 190 3.03 -26.23 -17.27
C TYR A 190 2.12 -27.31 -17.88
N GLY A 191 1.08 -26.90 -18.61
CA GLY A 191 0.09 -27.82 -19.19
C GLY A 191 -0.94 -28.39 -18.20
N LYS A 192 -0.88 -28.00 -16.93
CA LYS A 192 -1.94 -28.24 -15.94
C LYS A 192 -2.55 -26.91 -15.51
N ASP A 193 -1.99 -26.32 -14.45
CA ASP A 193 -2.52 -25.13 -13.80
C ASP A 193 -1.94 -23.82 -14.37
N LEU A 194 -0.97 -23.93 -15.29
CA LEU A 194 -0.28 -22.79 -15.90
C LEU A 194 -0.59 -22.73 -17.40
N LYS A 195 -1.37 -21.71 -17.81
CA LYS A 195 -1.66 -21.44 -19.23
C LYS A 195 -0.42 -20.97 -20.01
N GLY A 196 0.50 -20.28 -19.34
CA GLY A 196 1.74 -19.76 -19.93
C GLY A 196 2.66 -19.18 -18.86
N LEU A 197 3.95 -19.07 -19.18
CA LEU A 197 4.98 -18.48 -18.32
C LEU A 197 5.81 -17.51 -19.15
N THR A 198 5.78 -16.25 -18.79
CA THR A 198 6.68 -15.23 -19.35
C THR A 198 7.74 -14.92 -18.31
N ILE A 199 9.00 -15.18 -18.64
CA ILE A 199 10.15 -14.88 -17.78
C ILE A 199 10.89 -13.70 -18.40
N LYS A 200 11.04 -12.62 -17.64
CA LYS A 200 11.89 -11.49 -18.00
C LYS A 200 13.18 -11.58 -17.18
N PHE A 201 14.32 -11.65 -17.86
CA PHE A 201 15.63 -11.45 -17.24
C PHE A 201 16.04 -10.01 -17.46
N ASP A 202 16.33 -9.29 -16.38
CA ASP A 202 16.76 -7.90 -16.41
C ASP A 202 18.09 -7.75 -15.68
N TRP A 203 19.13 -7.37 -16.43
CA TRP A 203 20.51 -7.24 -15.93
C TRP A 203 20.91 -5.77 -15.74
N GLN A 204 20.01 -4.81 -15.95
CA GLN A 204 20.34 -3.38 -15.98
C GLN A 204 20.81 -2.82 -14.63
N SER A 205 20.37 -3.40 -13.51
CA SER A 205 20.72 -2.93 -12.15
C SER A 205 21.77 -3.78 -11.45
N ILE A 206 22.51 -4.63 -12.17
CA ILE A 206 23.57 -5.44 -11.56
C ILE A 206 24.77 -4.56 -11.23
N VAL A 207 25.15 -4.59 -9.96
CA VAL A 207 26.31 -3.87 -9.44
C VAL A 207 27.44 -4.86 -9.20
N THR A 208 28.50 -4.78 -10.00
CA THR A 208 29.69 -5.64 -9.88
C THR A 208 30.79 -5.02 -9.01
N LYS A 209 30.63 -3.75 -8.62
CA LYS A 209 31.59 -3.00 -7.81
C LYS A 209 30.91 -1.86 -7.06
N VAL A 210 31.16 -1.74 -5.76
CA VAL A 210 30.73 -0.62 -4.91
C VAL A 210 31.96 0.10 -4.37
N LEU A 211 31.97 1.44 -4.43
CA LEU A 211 32.99 2.27 -3.80
C LEU A 211 32.37 3.05 -2.64
N PRO A 212 32.57 2.63 -1.38
CA PRO A 212 32.03 3.35 -0.23
C PRO A 212 32.81 4.64 0.02
N PHE A 213 32.13 5.66 0.51
CA PHE A 213 32.75 6.90 1.01
C PHE A 213 32.06 7.34 2.31
N ALA A 214 32.76 8.12 3.13
CA ALA A 214 32.22 8.77 4.31
C ALA A 214 32.65 10.23 4.34
N GLU A 215 31.81 11.10 4.88
CA GLU A 215 32.15 12.49 5.17
C GLU A 215 32.37 12.65 6.67
N LEU A 216 33.59 12.97 7.05
CA LEU A 216 33.96 13.24 8.43
C LEU A 216 33.97 14.75 8.64
N GLN A 217 33.28 15.23 9.68
CA GLN A 217 33.45 16.61 10.13
C GLN A 217 34.68 16.66 11.04
N SER A 218 35.69 17.42 10.62
CA SER A 218 36.83 17.76 11.48
C SER A 218 36.46 18.99 12.33
N GLY A 219 36.85 18.97 13.61
CA GLY A 219 36.34 19.88 14.65
C GLY A 219 36.55 21.39 14.40
N ALA A 220 35.78 22.18 15.17
CA ALA A 220 35.68 23.65 15.30
C ALA A 220 35.39 24.48 14.02
N ASP A 221 35.96 24.14 12.87
CA ASP A 221 35.89 24.97 11.66
C ASP A 221 34.84 24.49 10.63
N GLY A 222 34.08 23.44 10.95
CA GLY A 222 32.96 22.96 10.14
C GLY A 222 33.34 22.40 8.76
N THR A 223 34.62 22.14 8.51
CA THR A 223 35.10 21.60 7.24
C THR A 223 34.87 20.09 7.16
N SER A 224 34.10 19.66 6.16
CA SER A 224 33.86 18.25 5.86
C SER A 224 34.97 17.67 4.99
N GLN A 225 35.63 16.61 5.45
CA GLN A 225 36.58 15.83 4.65
C GLN A 225 35.90 14.55 4.15
N ARG A 226 35.85 14.36 2.83
CA ARG A 226 35.37 13.11 2.23
C ARG A 226 36.51 12.09 2.15
N ILE A 227 36.32 10.94 2.78
CA ILE A 227 37.23 9.79 2.71
C ILE A 227 36.58 8.69 1.85
N TYR A 228 37.39 8.05 1.00
CA TYR A 228 36.96 6.94 0.17
C TYR A 228 37.51 5.63 0.74
N GLY A 229 36.65 4.63 0.87
CA GLY A 229 37.08 3.27 1.21
C GLY A 229 37.56 2.50 -0.02
N ASN A 230 38.09 1.31 0.21
CA ASN A 230 38.46 0.42 -0.88
C ASN A 230 37.21 -0.07 -1.63
N ALA A 231 37.33 -0.21 -2.95
CA ALA A 231 36.24 -0.75 -3.74
C ALA A 231 36.00 -2.22 -3.42
N VAL A 232 34.75 -2.54 -3.08
CA VAL A 232 34.28 -3.91 -2.87
C VAL A 232 33.77 -4.42 -4.22
N LYS A 233 34.35 -5.51 -4.71
CA LYS A 233 33.94 -6.18 -5.95
C LYS A 233 33.00 -7.33 -5.63
N SER A 234 32.04 -7.58 -6.51
CA SER A 234 31.26 -8.82 -6.51
C SER A 234 32.19 -10.00 -6.76
N GLU A 235 31.95 -11.12 -6.08
CA GLU A 235 32.63 -12.40 -6.32
C GLU A 235 32.06 -13.17 -7.53
N TYR A 236 30.95 -12.67 -8.09
CA TYR A 236 30.29 -13.15 -9.30
C TYR A 236 30.53 -12.20 -10.47
#